data_AF-A0A2D6MTU8-F1
#
_entry.id   AF-A0A2D6MTU8-F1
#
_cell.length_a   1.000
_cell.length_b   1.000
_cell.length_c   1.000
_cell.angle_alpha   90.00
_cell.angle_beta   90.00
_cell.angle_gamma   90.00
#
_symmetry.space_group_name_H-M   'P 1'
#
loop_
_entity.id
_entity.type
_entity.pdbx_description
1 polymer ?
#
loop_
_entity_poly.entity_id
_entity_poly.type
_entity_poly.pdbx_seq_one_letter_code
_entity_poly.pdbx_strand_id
1 'polypeptide(L)'
;MSEMTEQKVASLLQQGLELYGTGDVGKAFVLWGEVLELEPGNEEALDYMRDADRRVKPRGVSPQVGDPSIVEQARRLVHGENVEGAFELLTSSPLDGGLEAEAMVELLRATLFQRYRGDLGDSSWIPRIVDGEAAGLQTRNLPPAAGFLLSMIDGMTSLSDLLSVSGMDCFEVLRVIHRLHEAGILESDG
;
A
#
# COMPACT_ATOMS: atom_id res chain seq x y z
N MET A 1 32.39 42.54 -17.92
CA MET A 1 32.06 41.12 -17.68
C MET A 1 30.67 40.94 -17.10
N SER A 2 30.14 41.89 -16.33
CA SER A 2 28.80 41.82 -15.72
C SER A 2 27.63 41.75 -16.70
N GLU A 3 27.72 42.49 -17.82
CA GLU A 3 26.64 42.59 -18.82
C GLU A 3 26.32 41.24 -19.52
N MET A 4 27.34 40.43 -19.81
CA MET A 4 27.14 39.09 -20.41
C MET A 4 26.53 38.09 -19.43
N THR A 5 26.79 38.25 -18.13
CA THR A 5 26.22 37.38 -17.08
C THR A 5 24.75 37.69 -16.88
N GLU A 6 24.37 38.98 -16.82
CA GLU A 6 22.97 39.41 -16.71
C GLU A 6 22.13 38.91 -17.89
N GLN A 7 22.68 39.00 -19.11
CA GLN A 7 21.99 38.53 -20.31
C GLN A 7 21.82 37.00 -20.34
N LYS A 8 22.79 36.27 -19.79
CA LYS A 8 22.72 34.82 -19.64
C LYS A 8 21.70 34.41 -18.58
N VAL A 9 21.66 35.10 -17.44
CA VAL A 9 20.66 34.91 -16.38
C VAL A 9 19.24 35.11 -16.91
N ALA A 10 18.99 36.21 -17.61
CA ALA A 10 17.67 36.50 -18.20
C ALA A 10 17.24 35.42 -19.21
N SER A 11 18.17 34.92 -20.04
CA SER A 11 17.87 33.86 -21.00
C SER A 11 17.53 32.53 -20.32
N LEU A 12 18.26 32.16 -19.27
CA LEU A 12 18.01 30.93 -18.51
C LEU A 12 16.67 30.98 -17.76
N LEU A 13 16.34 32.13 -17.14
CA LEU A 13 15.05 32.35 -16.48
C LEU A 13 13.88 32.18 -17.47
N GLN A 14 13.98 32.82 -18.64
CA GLN A 14 12.94 32.74 -19.67
C GLN A 14 12.76 31.32 -20.21
N GLN A 15 13.86 30.62 -20.52
CA GLN A 15 13.81 29.22 -20.99
C GLN A 15 13.19 28.29 -19.92
N GLY A 16 13.51 28.52 -18.64
CA GLY A 16 12.89 27.78 -17.55
C GLY A 16 11.38 28.00 -17.46
N LEU A 17 10.90 29.24 -17.65
CA LEU A 17 9.46 29.55 -17.69
C LEU A 17 8.74 28.90 -18.88
N GLU A 18 9.38 28.85 -20.04
CA GLU A 18 8.83 28.17 -21.22
C GLU A 18 8.64 26.67 -20.96
N LEU A 19 9.66 26.01 -20.39
CA LEU A 19 9.59 24.60 -20.00
C LEU A 19 8.59 24.34 -18.86
N TYR A 20 8.47 25.29 -17.93
CA TYR A 20 7.46 25.22 -16.87
C TYR A 20 6.04 25.33 -17.42
N GLY A 21 5.82 26.19 -18.42
CA GLY A 21 4.54 26.36 -19.10
C GLY A 21 4.12 25.14 -19.93
N THR A 22 5.08 24.41 -20.49
CA THR A 22 4.83 23.18 -21.27
C THR A 22 4.73 21.91 -20.42
N GLY A 23 4.95 22.01 -19.10
CA GLY A 23 4.84 20.90 -18.15
C GLY A 23 6.14 20.13 -17.91
N ASP A 24 7.24 20.50 -18.57
CA ASP A 24 8.57 19.92 -18.40
C ASP A 24 9.29 20.51 -17.15
N VAL A 25 8.63 20.43 -15.99
CA VAL A 25 9.04 21.12 -14.76
C VAL A 25 10.43 20.70 -14.27
N GLY A 26 10.83 19.45 -14.50
CA GLY A 26 12.17 18.96 -14.15
C GLY A 26 13.30 19.69 -14.90
N LYS A 27 13.11 19.99 -16.19
CA LYS A 27 14.11 20.73 -17.00
C LYS A 27 14.13 22.21 -16.60
N ALA A 28 12.98 22.79 -16.28
CA ALA A 28 12.89 24.15 -15.77
C ALA A 28 13.70 24.33 -14.48
N PHE A 29 13.62 23.35 -13.56
CA PHE A 29 14.37 23.37 -12.30
C PHE A 29 15.89 23.37 -12.50
N VAL A 30 16.40 22.61 -13.49
CA VAL A 30 17.83 22.58 -13.81
C VAL A 30 18.30 23.96 -14.29
N LEU A 31 17.54 24.61 -15.18
CA LEU A 31 17.89 25.93 -15.71
C LEU A 31 17.94 27.02 -14.64
N TRP A 32 17.00 27.00 -13.68
CA TRP A 32 17.04 27.94 -12.55
C TRP A 32 18.17 27.62 -11.56
N GLY A 33 18.58 26.36 -11.45
CA GLY A 33 19.80 25.98 -10.73
C GLY A 33 21.05 26.62 -11.34
N GLU A 34 21.16 26.62 -12.68
CA GLU A 34 22.26 27.31 -13.39
C GLU A 34 22.25 28.83 -13.17
N VAL A 35 21.07 29.44 -13.00
CA VAL A 35 20.97 30.86 -12.62
C VAL A 35 21.56 31.10 -11.23
N LEU A 36 21.29 30.21 -10.27
CA LEU A 36 21.84 30.33 -8.90
C LEU A 36 23.34 30.04 -8.81
N GLU A 37 23.91 29.29 -9.76
CA GLU A 37 25.37 29.17 -9.88
C GLU A 37 26.04 30.47 -10.33
N LEU A 38 25.34 31.28 -11.14
CA LEU A 38 25.81 32.59 -11.61
C LEU A 38 25.51 33.71 -10.61
N GLU A 39 24.33 33.65 -9.99
CA GLU A 39 23.81 34.61 -9.01
C GLU A 39 23.11 33.88 -7.85
N PRO A 40 23.86 33.50 -6.79
CA PRO A 40 23.32 32.72 -5.67
C PRO A 40 22.17 33.38 -4.90
N GLY A 41 21.96 34.68 -5.08
CA GLY A 41 20.91 35.47 -4.44
C GLY A 41 19.80 35.90 -5.39
N ASN A 42 19.70 35.31 -6.60
CA ASN A 42 18.66 35.68 -7.55
C ASN A 42 17.27 35.29 -7.03
N GLU A 43 16.48 36.29 -6.62
CA GLU A 43 15.17 36.09 -6.00
C GLU A 43 14.17 35.40 -6.96
N GLU A 44 14.24 35.71 -8.27
CA GLU A 44 13.35 35.13 -9.28
C GLU A 44 13.59 33.63 -9.45
N ALA A 45 14.85 33.20 -9.58
CA ALA A 45 15.21 31.78 -9.66
C ALA A 45 14.78 31.00 -8.41
N LEU A 46 14.97 31.58 -7.22
CA LEU A 46 14.55 30.97 -5.95
C LEU A 46 13.02 30.82 -5.88
N ASP A 47 12.26 31.84 -6.25
CA ASP A 47 10.80 31.79 -6.24
C ASP A 47 10.27 30.79 -7.28
N TYR A 48 10.84 30.75 -8.49
CA TYR A 48 10.45 29.79 -9.51
C TYR A 48 10.76 28.35 -9.12
N MET A 49 11.93 28.08 -8.52
CA MET A 49 12.26 26.76 -8.00
C MET A 49 11.33 26.34 -6.86
N ARG A 50 10.93 27.27 -5.98
CA ARG A 50 9.94 26.99 -4.93
C ARG A 50 8.58 26.60 -5.51
N ASP A 51 8.13 27.32 -6.53
CA ASP A 51 6.83 27.05 -7.17
C ASP A 51 6.86 25.77 -8.01
N ALA A 52 8.00 25.45 -8.64
CA ALA A 52 8.19 24.17 -9.31
C ALA A 52 8.34 22.99 -8.36
N ASP A 53 9.04 23.12 -7.22
CA ASP A 53 9.13 22.05 -6.22
C ASP A 53 7.74 21.64 -5.73
N ARG A 54 6.82 22.62 -5.61
CA ARG A 54 5.40 22.38 -5.29
C ARG A 54 4.62 21.62 -6.37
N ARG A 55 5.05 21.65 -7.64
CA ARG A 55 4.41 20.92 -8.75
C ARG A 55 5.09 19.59 -9.08
N VAL A 56 6.42 19.49 -8.92
CA VAL A 56 7.20 18.27 -9.18
C VAL A 56 7.00 17.23 -8.09
N LYS A 57 6.71 17.67 -6.86
CA LYS A 57 6.20 16.79 -5.82
C LYS A 57 4.69 16.63 -5.99
N PRO A 58 4.16 15.55 -6.60
CA PRO A 58 2.82 15.11 -6.23
C PRO A 58 2.87 14.93 -4.71
N ARG A 59 1.87 15.44 -3.99
CA ARG A 59 1.73 15.34 -2.52
C ARG A 59 2.28 14.01 -2.00
N GLY A 60 3.49 14.10 -1.48
CA GLY A 60 4.25 13.02 -0.90
C GLY A 60 5.47 13.72 -0.32
N VAL A 61 5.58 13.73 1.00
CA VAL A 61 6.64 14.40 1.78
C VAL A 61 6.45 15.91 1.99
N SER A 62 5.53 16.24 2.90
CA SER A 62 5.96 17.07 4.04
C SER A 62 6.17 16.11 5.21
N PRO A 63 7.37 16.03 5.82
CA PRO A 63 7.49 15.38 7.11
C PRO A 63 6.72 16.25 8.10
N GLN A 64 5.47 15.88 8.35
CA GLN A 64 4.79 16.28 9.57
C GLN A 64 5.63 15.70 10.70
N VAL A 65 6.41 16.55 11.36
CA VAL A 65 7.16 16.22 12.57
C VAL A 65 6.13 15.90 13.65
N GLY A 66 5.61 14.66 13.65
CA GLY A 66 4.58 14.24 14.58
C GLY A 66 3.89 12.92 14.25
N ASP A 67 3.66 12.60 12.98
CA ASP A 67 2.92 11.38 12.61
C ASP A 67 3.84 10.39 11.87
N PRO A 68 4.12 9.20 12.43
CA PRO A 68 4.93 8.19 11.75
C PRO A 68 4.32 7.85 10.38
N SER A 69 5.18 7.70 9.36
CA SER A 69 4.80 7.11 8.06
C SER A 69 3.95 5.86 8.27
N ILE A 70 3.00 5.58 7.37
CA ILE A 70 2.19 4.35 7.44
C ILE A 70 3.05 3.08 7.49
N VAL A 71 4.20 3.10 6.83
CA VAL A 71 5.18 2.01 6.87
C VAL A 71 5.83 1.90 8.25
N GLU A 72 6.15 3.03 8.88
CA GLU A 72 6.70 3.06 10.24
C GLU A 72 5.66 2.59 11.27
N GLN A 73 4.38 2.96 11.09
CA GLN A 73 3.28 2.43 11.89
C GLN A 73 3.14 0.92 11.72
N ALA A 74 3.19 0.41 10.48
CA ALA A 74 3.17 -1.02 10.20
C ALA A 74 4.38 -1.76 10.83
N ARG A 75 5.59 -1.18 10.76
CA ARG A 75 6.79 -1.75 11.41
C ARG A 75 6.61 -1.89 12.92
N ARG A 76 5.99 -0.92 13.58
CA ARG A 76 5.70 -0.99 15.02
C ARG A 76 4.72 -2.11 15.35
N LEU A 77 3.69 -2.30 14.53
CA LEU A 77 2.74 -3.40 14.68
C LEU A 77 3.43 -4.76 14.53
N VAL A 78 4.33 -4.92 13.55
CA VAL A 78 5.13 -6.13 13.37
C VAL A 78 6.02 -6.41 14.59
N HIS A 79 6.70 -5.39 15.14
CA HIS A 79 7.50 -5.56 16.36
C HIS A 79 6.66 -5.95 17.58
N GLY A 80 5.39 -5.54 17.61
CA GLY A 80 4.41 -5.96 18.61
C GLY A 80 3.72 -7.29 18.30
N GLU A 81 4.25 -8.09 17.36
CA GLU A 81 3.71 -9.37 16.88
C GLU A 81 2.30 -9.28 16.24
N ASN A 82 1.80 -8.06 16.02
CA ASN A 82 0.53 -7.80 15.35
C ASN A 82 0.72 -7.65 13.84
N VAL A 83 1.11 -8.77 13.21
CA VAL A 83 1.33 -8.86 11.76
C VAL A 83 0.04 -8.59 10.98
N GLU A 84 -1.11 -9.04 11.50
CA GLU A 84 -2.40 -8.82 10.83
C GLU A 84 -2.82 -7.36 10.80
N GLY A 85 -2.69 -6.67 11.94
CA GLY A 85 -2.95 -5.23 11.99
C GLY A 85 -2.03 -4.45 11.05
N ALA A 86 -0.77 -4.86 10.92
CA ALA A 86 0.17 -4.24 9.97
C ALA A 86 -0.29 -4.42 8.51
N PHE A 87 -0.78 -5.61 8.17
CA PHE A 87 -1.28 -5.91 6.82
C PHE A 87 -2.57 -5.13 6.51
N GLU A 88 -3.51 -5.09 7.45
CA GLU A 88 -4.74 -4.31 7.31
C GLU A 88 -4.46 -2.82 7.17
N LEU A 89 -3.54 -2.27 7.96
CA LEU A 89 -3.14 -0.87 7.88
C LEU A 89 -2.65 -0.52 6.47
N LEU A 90 -1.71 -1.30 5.92
CA LEU A 90 -1.13 -1.00 4.60
C LEU A 90 -2.09 -1.25 3.45
N THR A 91 -2.97 -2.25 3.54
CA THR A 91 -3.94 -2.57 2.48
C THR A 91 -5.15 -1.64 2.47
N SER A 92 -5.48 -1.02 3.61
CA SER A 92 -6.56 -0.02 3.69
C SER A 92 -6.18 1.36 3.13
N SER A 93 -4.88 1.64 2.96
CA SER A 93 -4.35 2.93 2.47
C SER A 93 -3.33 2.74 1.33
N PRO A 94 -3.75 2.23 0.16
CA PRO A 94 -2.85 1.90 -0.96
C PRO A 94 -2.25 3.14 -1.68
N LEU A 95 -2.79 4.34 -1.45
CA LEU A 95 -2.39 5.56 -2.16
C LEU A 95 -1.14 6.25 -1.57
N ASP A 96 -0.75 5.91 -0.34
CA ASP A 96 0.31 6.62 0.42
C ASP A 96 1.59 5.79 0.62
N GLY A 97 1.62 4.56 0.12
CA GLY A 97 2.60 3.55 0.54
C GLY A 97 3.97 3.60 -0.14
N GLY A 98 4.03 4.01 -1.41
CA GLY A 98 5.23 3.88 -2.24
C GLY A 98 5.75 2.43 -2.33
N LEU A 99 6.90 2.25 -3.00
CA LEU A 99 7.53 0.94 -3.19
C LEU A 99 7.81 0.19 -1.87
N GLU A 100 8.10 0.94 -0.80
CA GLU A 100 8.40 0.37 0.51
C GLU A 100 7.17 -0.29 1.16
N ALA A 101 5.99 0.34 1.07
CA ALA A 101 4.77 -0.28 1.57
C ALA A 101 4.36 -1.49 0.73
N GLU A 102 4.49 -1.42 -0.60
CA GLU A 102 4.19 -2.55 -1.48
C GLU A 102 5.08 -3.76 -1.13
N ALA A 103 6.39 -3.54 -0.97
CA ALA A 103 7.31 -4.59 -0.54
C ALA A 103 6.96 -5.13 0.85
N MET A 104 6.56 -4.27 1.78
CA MET A 104 6.14 -4.69 3.11
C MET A 104 4.86 -5.53 3.05
N VAL A 105 3.87 -5.16 2.23
CA VAL A 105 2.63 -5.93 2.05
C VAL A 105 2.94 -7.34 1.58
N GLU A 106 3.83 -7.51 0.60
CA GLU A 106 4.22 -8.84 0.11
C GLU A 106 4.94 -9.67 1.17
N LEU A 107 5.81 -9.05 1.99
CA LEU A 107 6.47 -9.73 3.11
C LEU A 107 5.48 -10.17 4.19
N LEU A 108 4.53 -9.30 4.55
CA LEU A 108 3.48 -9.61 5.53
C LEU A 108 2.58 -10.73 5.01
N ARG A 109 2.18 -10.66 3.74
CA ARG A 109 1.38 -11.68 3.07
C ARG A 109 2.05 -13.05 3.09
N ALA A 110 3.34 -13.12 2.79
CA ALA A 110 4.11 -14.36 2.87
C ALA A 110 4.19 -14.91 4.32
N THR A 111 4.37 -14.02 5.30
CA THR A 111 4.44 -14.39 6.72
C THR A 111 3.11 -14.94 7.23
N LEU A 112 2.02 -14.22 6.94
CA LEU A 112 0.66 -14.61 7.32
C LEU A 112 0.23 -15.90 6.62
N PHE A 113 0.59 -16.07 5.35
CA PHE A 113 0.34 -17.31 4.63
C PHE A 113 0.93 -18.54 5.35
N GLN A 114 2.19 -18.44 5.80
CA GLN A 114 2.83 -19.52 6.55
C GLN A 114 2.14 -19.77 7.89
N ARG A 115 1.75 -18.69 8.59
CA ARG A 115 1.02 -18.78 9.86
C ARG A 115 -0.32 -19.48 9.69
N TYR A 116 -1.16 -19.04 8.76
CA TYR A 116 -2.48 -19.65 8.53
C TYR A 116 -2.38 -21.13 8.16
N ARG A 117 -1.37 -21.50 7.34
CA ARG A 117 -1.13 -22.92 7.03
C ARG A 117 -0.67 -23.72 8.24
N GLY A 118 0.11 -23.12 9.14
CA GLY A 118 0.50 -23.76 10.40
C GLY A 118 -0.69 -23.96 11.33
N ASP A 119 -1.52 -22.93 11.49
CA ASP A 119 -2.67 -22.93 12.40
C ASP A 119 -3.80 -23.86 11.92
N LEU A 120 -4.10 -23.86 10.61
CA LEU A 120 -5.13 -24.73 10.02
C LEU A 120 -4.68 -26.18 9.86
N GLY A 121 -3.39 -26.47 9.97
CA GLY A 121 -2.85 -27.83 9.86
C GLY A 121 -2.90 -28.41 8.45
N ASP A 122 -3.23 -29.69 8.34
CA ASP A 122 -3.19 -30.40 7.06
C ASP A 122 -4.23 -29.84 6.08
N SER A 123 -3.79 -29.59 4.84
CA SER A 123 -4.66 -29.08 3.78
C SER A 123 -5.69 -30.12 3.29
N SER A 124 -5.60 -31.35 3.80
CA SER A 124 -6.59 -32.41 3.59
C SER A 124 -7.85 -32.26 4.45
N TRP A 125 -7.86 -31.38 5.46
CA TRP A 125 -9.02 -31.21 6.33
C TRP A 125 -10.24 -30.72 5.54
N ILE A 126 -11.43 -31.19 5.95
CA ILE A 126 -12.71 -30.85 5.33
C ILE A 126 -13.42 -29.87 6.27
N PRO A 127 -13.48 -28.56 5.93
CA PRO A 127 -14.19 -27.59 6.75
C PRO A 127 -15.69 -27.89 6.79
N ARG A 128 -16.30 -27.77 7.96
CA ARG A 128 -17.75 -27.86 8.16
C ARG A 128 -18.26 -26.60 8.86
N ILE A 129 -19.47 -26.16 8.52
CA ILE A 129 -20.14 -25.05 9.22
C ILE A 129 -20.69 -25.60 10.53
N VAL A 130 -20.35 -24.95 11.65
CA VAL A 130 -20.84 -25.33 12.98
C VAL A 130 -22.36 -25.19 13.06
N ASP A 131 -23.02 -26.23 13.57
CA ASP A 131 -24.48 -26.26 13.73
C ASP A 131 -24.98 -25.09 14.58
N GLY A 132 -25.98 -24.35 14.07
CA GLY A 132 -26.58 -23.20 14.75
C GLY A 132 -25.99 -21.83 14.40
N GLU A 133 -24.74 -21.76 13.91
CA GLU A 133 -24.15 -20.51 13.44
C GLU A 133 -24.69 -20.10 12.06
N ALA A 134 -25.17 -21.06 11.25
CA ALA A 134 -25.72 -20.81 9.91
C ALA A 134 -26.86 -19.76 9.89
N ALA A 135 -27.68 -19.71 10.94
CA ALA A 135 -28.74 -18.70 11.09
C ALA A 135 -28.18 -17.31 11.47
N GLY A 136 -27.07 -17.27 12.22
CA GLY A 136 -26.39 -16.04 12.63
C GLY A 136 -25.55 -15.39 11.52
N LEU A 137 -25.14 -16.16 10.51
CA LEU A 137 -24.35 -15.67 9.36
C LEU A 137 -25.07 -14.56 8.59
N GLN A 138 -26.40 -14.61 8.47
CA GLN A 138 -27.18 -13.58 7.76
C GLN A 138 -27.16 -12.22 8.46
N THR A 139 -26.92 -12.19 9.78
CA THR A 139 -26.83 -10.96 10.57
C THR A 139 -25.40 -10.43 10.71
N ARG A 140 -24.40 -11.19 10.28
CA ARG A 140 -22.98 -10.79 10.33
C ARG A 140 -22.62 -10.07 9.03
N ASN A 141 -21.95 -8.92 9.16
CA ASN A 141 -21.41 -8.17 8.01
C ASN A 141 -20.17 -8.90 7.46
N LEU A 142 -20.39 -9.97 6.70
CA LEU A 142 -19.34 -10.79 6.12
C LEU A 142 -18.85 -10.17 4.80
N PRO A 143 -17.52 -10.13 4.56
CA PRO A 143 -16.98 -9.74 3.26
C PRO A 143 -17.52 -10.65 2.15
N PRO A 144 -17.65 -10.17 0.89
CA PRO A 144 -18.14 -10.97 -0.23
C PRO A 144 -17.37 -12.30 -0.41
N ALA A 145 -16.04 -12.26 -0.22
CA ALA A 145 -15.16 -13.42 -0.23
C ALA A 145 -15.60 -14.51 0.77
N ALA A 146 -15.99 -14.11 1.98
CA ALA A 146 -16.44 -15.05 3.01
C ALA A 146 -17.77 -15.70 2.65
N GLY A 147 -18.74 -14.92 2.17
CA GLY A 147 -20.03 -15.47 1.71
C GLY A 147 -19.86 -16.47 0.56
N PHE A 148 -18.96 -16.16 -0.39
CA PHE A 148 -18.65 -17.06 -1.49
C PHE A 148 -18.00 -18.37 -1.02
N LEU A 149 -16.96 -18.30 -0.18
CA LEU A 149 -16.33 -19.51 0.36
C LEU A 149 -17.31 -20.35 1.18
N LEU A 150 -18.14 -19.73 2.02
CA LEU A 150 -19.18 -20.43 2.77
C LEU A 150 -20.16 -21.17 1.85
N SER A 151 -20.49 -20.62 0.67
CA SER A 151 -21.35 -21.30 -0.30
C SER A 151 -20.73 -22.54 -0.95
N MET A 152 -19.40 -22.68 -0.89
CA MET A 152 -18.68 -23.85 -1.38
C MET A 152 -18.42 -24.89 -0.29
N ILE A 153 -18.65 -24.56 0.99
CA ILE A 153 -18.46 -25.48 2.10
C ILE A 153 -19.71 -26.35 2.21
N ASP A 154 -19.65 -27.51 1.54
CA ASP A 154 -20.69 -28.54 1.55
C ASP A 154 -20.42 -29.65 2.58
N GLY A 155 -19.30 -29.54 3.33
CA GLY A 155 -18.85 -30.55 4.28
C GLY A 155 -18.21 -31.78 3.62
N MET A 156 -17.89 -31.72 2.32
CA MET A 156 -17.22 -32.79 1.56
C MET A 156 -15.97 -32.27 0.83
N THR A 157 -15.90 -30.98 0.54
CA THR A 157 -14.77 -30.33 -0.16
C THR A 157 -13.62 -30.05 0.81
N SER A 158 -12.42 -30.54 0.51
CA SER A 158 -11.22 -30.31 1.33
C SER A 158 -10.70 -28.87 1.19
N LEU A 159 -9.89 -28.39 2.15
CA LEU A 159 -9.24 -27.09 2.02
C LEU A 159 -8.34 -26.98 0.79
N SER A 160 -7.61 -28.04 0.45
CA SER A 160 -6.81 -28.09 -0.78
C SER A 160 -7.67 -27.91 -2.03
N ASP A 161 -8.86 -28.51 -2.05
CA ASP A 161 -9.80 -28.36 -3.16
C ASP A 161 -10.43 -26.97 -3.18
N LEU A 162 -10.79 -26.40 -2.02
CA LEU A 162 -11.27 -25.01 -1.94
C LEU A 162 -10.25 -24.01 -2.47
N LEU A 163 -8.97 -24.20 -2.15
CA LEU A 163 -7.87 -23.38 -2.69
C LEU A 163 -7.77 -23.48 -4.21
N SER A 164 -8.09 -24.64 -4.78
CA SER A 164 -7.96 -24.90 -6.21
C SER A 164 -9.20 -24.49 -7.01
N VAL A 165 -10.39 -24.71 -6.46
CA VAL A 165 -11.68 -24.59 -7.17
C VAL A 165 -12.31 -23.20 -7.00
N SER A 166 -11.98 -22.47 -5.93
CA SER A 166 -12.54 -21.14 -5.67
C SER A 166 -12.24 -20.11 -6.77
N GLY A 167 -11.14 -20.30 -7.52
CA GLY A 167 -10.65 -19.30 -8.50
C GLY A 167 -10.15 -18.00 -7.84
N MET A 168 -10.09 -17.96 -6.51
CA MET A 168 -9.63 -16.83 -5.72
C MET A 168 -8.13 -16.91 -5.48
N ASP A 169 -7.55 -15.79 -5.06
CA ASP A 169 -6.19 -15.78 -4.58
C ASP A 169 -6.01 -16.69 -3.34
N CYS A 170 -5.03 -17.60 -3.38
CA CYS A 170 -4.84 -18.62 -2.34
C CYS A 170 -4.64 -18.04 -0.93
N PHE A 171 -3.99 -16.89 -0.82
CA PHE A 171 -3.80 -16.23 0.48
C PHE A 171 -5.13 -15.67 0.99
N GLU A 172 -5.93 -15.03 0.13
CA GLU A 172 -7.26 -14.55 0.52
C GLU A 172 -8.17 -15.69 0.96
N VAL A 173 -8.12 -16.84 0.28
CA VAL A 173 -8.86 -18.04 0.69
C VAL A 173 -8.42 -18.48 2.09
N LEU A 174 -7.12 -18.68 2.32
CA LEU A 174 -6.61 -19.11 3.62
C LEU A 174 -6.93 -18.11 4.73
N ARG A 175 -6.77 -16.82 4.47
CA ARG A 175 -7.07 -15.74 5.43
C ARG A 175 -8.53 -15.75 5.84
N VAL A 176 -9.44 -15.91 4.88
CA VAL A 176 -10.87 -15.96 5.18
C VAL A 176 -11.23 -17.25 5.93
N ILE A 177 -10.72 -18.41 5.49
CA ILE A 177 -10.97 -19.68 6.19
C ILE A 177 -10.44 -19.63 7.63
N HIS A 178 -9.22 -19.12 7.83
CA HIS A 178 -8.62 -18.94 9.15
C HIS A 178 -9.49 -18.04 10.05
N ARG A 179 -9.95 -16.88 9.55
CA ARG A 179 -10.86 -16.00 10.29
C ARG A 179 -12.19 -16.66 10.64
N LEU A 180 -12.76 -17.42 9.72
CA LEU A 180 -14.03 -18.14 9.97
C LEU A 180 -13.83 -19.25 11.00
N HIS A 181 -12.68 -19.94 10.99
CA HIS A 181 -12.31 -20.93 11.98
C HIS A 181 -12.09 -20.31 13.37
N GLU A 182 -11.33 -19.22 13.47
CA GLU A 182 -11.14 -18.48 14.74
C GLU A 182 -12.45 -17.92 15.30
N ALA A 183 -13.38 -17.51 14.43
CA ALA A 183 -14.70 -17.05 14.82
C ALA A 183 -15.64 -18.17 15.28
N GLY A 184 -15.22 -19.44 15.21
CA GLY A 184 -16.04 -20.60 15.56
C GLY A 184 -17.15 -20.90 14.56
N ILE A 185 -17.07 -20.33 13.35
CA ILE A 185 -18.05 -20.59 12.27
C ILE A 185 -17.70 -21.90 11.56
N LEU A 186 -16.41 -22.19 11.42
CA LEU A 186 -15.92 -23.41 10.80
C LEU A 186 -15.22 -24.30 11.82
N GLU A 187 -15.47 -25.60 11.73
CA GLU A 187 -14.78 -26.64 12.50
C GLU A 187 -14.10 -27.66 11.60
N SER A 188 -13.08 -28.31 12.16
CA SER A 188 -12.37 -29.40 11.52
C SER A 188 -13.14 -30.70 11.73
N ASP A 189 -13.29 -31.47 10.66
CA ASP A 189 -13.65 -32.88 10.86
C ASP A 189 -12.60 -33.53 11.77
N GLY A 190 -13.06 -34.09 12.89
CA GLY A 190 -12.21 -34.66 13.93
C GLY A 190 -11.48 -35.93 13.50
#